data_AF-A0A3A5VGN3-F1
#
_entry.id   AF-A0A3A5VGN3-F1
#
_cell.length_a   1.000
_cell.length_b   1.000
_cell.length_c   1.000
_cell.angle_alpha   90.00
_cell.angle_beta   90.00
_cell.angle_gamma   90.00
#
_symmetry.space_group_name_H-M   'P 1'
#
loop_
_entity.id
_entity.type
_entity.pdbx_description
1 polymer ?
#
loop_
_entity_poly.entity_id
_entity_poly.type
_entity_poly.pdbx_seq_one_letter_code
_entity_poly.pdbx_strand_id
1 'polypeptide(L)'
;MHSLRGLDYSERMNLYEHLHQRGGGQRLIISRSPLRRLLRHLSPVDSTFRWLTAVDHPDALPIDIDSIAECVTQWTANNDGVIFLEGVNALFDAQGPVALFSLMAHLSRLSSGTNISVFIVLDPLTFPPNVWTRISPLAPEWVKSQGEHEQSLVGGQTNPEEPNEESMLSHIQTSVNEVVLAQLVSLPENGFNSNLLSKRMLQWRRMGFDLADLEPALTMDNMRDAYEIYTRVEGTIREATDAMLELTRHPERFTVTQLERFTYRLLNLIDVKSTSNEVFAVSLAD
;
A
#
# COMPACT_ATOMS: atom_id res chain seq x y z
N MET A 1 16.54 -1.71 12.34
CA MET A 1 15.14 -2.14 12.60
C MET A 1 14.29 -0.92 12.96
N HIS A 2 13.04 -0.86 12.48
CA HIS A 2 12.08 0.21 12.76
C HIS A 2 10.68 -0.33 13.06
N SER A 3 9.85 0.47 13.73
CA SER A 3 8.44 0.18 13.94
C SER A 3 7.53 1.04 13.08
N LEU A 4 6.44 0.46 12.61
CA LEU A 4 5.36 1.11 11.88
C LEU A 4 4.17 1.25 12.82
N ARG A 5 3.75 2.47 13.10
CA ARG A 5 2.75 2.79 14.12
C ARG A 5 1.66 3.69 13.53
N GLY A 6 0.43 3.53 14.02
CA GLY A 6 -0.69 4.40 13.65
C GLY A 6 -1.11 4.36 12.18
N LEU A 7 -0.56 3.43 11.38
CA LEU A 7 -0.91 3.29 9.96
C LEU A 7 -2.12 2.37 9.80
N ASP A 8 -3.08 2.81 9.01
CA ASP A 8 -4.16 1.95 8.57
C ASP A 8 -3.65 0.82 7.65
N TYR A 9 -4.54 -0.10 7.28
CA TYR A 9 -4.16 -1.23 6.46
C TYR A 9 -3.65 -0.80 5.06
N SER A 10 -4.31 0.16 4.41
CA SER A 10 -3.97 0.64 3.07
C SER A 10 -2.66 1.42 3.06
N GLU A 11 -2.48 2.32 4.02
CA GLU A 11 -1.25 3.08 4.26
C GLU A 11 -0.07 2.14 4.50
N ARG A 12 -0.28 1.11 5.33
CA ARG A 12 0.73 0.09 5.60
C ARG A 12 1.13 -0.66 4.33
N MET A 13 0.17 -1.12 3.53
CA MET A 13 0.48 -1.82 2.27
C MET A 13 1.25 -0.91 1.28
N ASN A 14 0.83 0.35 1.15
CA ASN A 14 1.53 1.33 0.31
C ASN A 14 2.95 1.59 0.81
N LEU A 15 3.14 1.63 2.13
CA LEU A 15 4.45 1.80 2.73
C LEU A 15 5.36 0.58 2.48
N TYR A 16 4.83 -0.65 2.53
CA TYR A 16 5.59 -1.86 2.24
C TYR A 16 6.16 -1.83 0.81
N GLU A 17 5.34 -1.40 -0.15
CA GLU A 17 5.79 -1.21 -1.54
C GLU A 17 6.85 -0.11 -1.66
N HIS A 18 6.65 1.04 -1.03
CA HIS A 18 7.61 2.15 -1.06
C HIS A 18 8.97 1.77 -0.46
N LEU A 19 8.97 1.07 0.68
CA LEU A 19 10.18 0.64 1.36
C LEU A 19 10.92 -0.45 0.58
N HIS A 20 10.20 -1.37 -0.05
CA HIS A 20 10.80 -2.37 -0.94
C HIS A 20 11.48 -1.70 -2.16
N GLN A 21 10.84 -0.69 -2.76
CA GLN A 21 11.40 0.06 -3.89
C GLN A 21 12.69 0.82 -3.52
N ARG A 22 12.80 1.32 -2.29
CA ARG A 22 14.00 2.01 -1.80
C ARG A 22 15.12 1.07 -1.39
N GLY A 23 14.78 -0.05 -0.76
CA GLY A 23 15.77 -1.01 -0.26
C GLY A 23 16.45 -1.83 -1.35
N GLY A 24 15.74 -2.08 -2.46
CA GLY A 24 16.15 -3.13 -3.39
C GLY A 24 16.17 -4.51 -2.72
N GLY A 25 16.44 -5.55 -3.51
CA GLY A 25 16.54 -6.92 -2.99
C GLY A 25 15.19 -7.57 -2.68
N GLN A 26 15.25 -8.74 -2.02
CA GLN A 26 14.05 -9.54 -1.76
C GLN A 26 13.30 -9.03 -0.53
N ARG A 27 12.02 -9.39 -0.41
CA ARG A 27 11.24 -9.12 0.79
C ARG A 27 10.59 -10.34 1.40
N LEU A 28 10.60 -10.40 2.72
CA LEU A 28 9.84 -11.37 3.51
C LEU A 28 8.68 -10.65 4.19
N ILE A 29 7.47 -11.16 4.01
CA ILE A 29 6.26 -10.60 4.59
C ILE A 29 5.61 -11.64 5.49
N ILE A 30 5.75 -11.43 6.80
CA ILE A 30 5.08 -12.22 7.83
C ILE A 30 3.88 -11.41 8.31
N SER A 31 2.66 -11.90 8.07
CA SER A 31 1.44 -11.18 8.44
C SER A 31 0.34 -12.13 8.90
N ARG A 32 -0.57 -11.63 9.75
CA ARG A 32 -1.81 -12.32 10.13
C ARG A 32 -2.85 -12.33 8.99
N SER A 33 -2.66 -11.51 7.95
CA SER A 33 -3.51 -11.52 6.76
C SER A 33 -3.16 -12.70 5.85
N PRO A 34 -4.15 -13.45 5.33
CA PRO A 34 -3.88 -14.54 4.41
C PRO A 34 -3.32 -14.01 3.08
N LEU A 35 -2.54 -14.84 2.38
CA LEU A 35 -1.86 -14.51 1.13
C LEU A 35 -2.79 -13.83 0.11
N ARG A 36 -3.98 -14.38 -0.11
CA ARG A 36 -4.97 -13.83 -1.06
C ARG A 36 -5.34 -12.37 -0.75
N ARG A 37 -5.33 -11.95 0.52
CA ARG A 37 -5.60 -10.56 0.91
C ARG A 37 -4.38 -9.68 0.64
N LEU A 38 -3.19 -10.16 0.97
CA LEU A 38 -1.93 -9.44 0.73
C LEU A 38 -1.66 -9.20 -0.75
N LEU A 39 -1.90 -10.19 -1.61
CA LEU A 39 -1.71 -10.08 -3.06
C LEU A 39 -2.62 -9.07 -3.76
N ARG A 40 -3.69 -8.59 -3.08
CA ARG A 40 -4.49 -7.47 -3.58
C ARG A 40 -3.73 -6.15 -3.54
N HIS A 41 -2.70 -6.08 -2.72
CA HIS A 41 -1.96 -4.85 -2.47
C HIS A 41 -0.47 -4.97 -2.79
N LEU A 42 0.10 -6.17 -2.71
CA LEU A 42 1.53 -6.40 -2.76
C LEU A 42 1.89 -7.26 -3.97
N SER A 43 2.90 -6.84 -4.72
CA SER A 43 3.47 -7.64 -5.82
C SER A 43 4.02 -8.98 -5.30
N PRO A 44 3.84 -10.11 -6.00
CA PRO A 44 4.49 -11.37 -5.63
C PRO A 44 5.97 -11.45 -6.05
N VAL A 45 6.40 -10.55 -6.94
CA VAL A 45 7.77 -10.53 -7.45
C VAL A 45 8.74 -10.24 -6.31
N ASP A 46 9.84 -11.01 -6.23
CA ASP A 46 10.88 -10.92 -5.20
C ASP A 46 10.34 -10.97 -3.76
N SER A 47 9.18 -11.61 -3.56
CA SER A 47 8.43 -11.60 -2.31
C SER A 47 8.18 -13.01 -1.79
N THR A 48 8.60 -13.25 -0.55
CA THR A 48 8.23 -14.43 0.23
C THR A 48 7.13 -14.05 1.22
N PHE A 49 6.02 -14.78 1.22
CA PHE A 49 4.91 -14.54 2.14
C PHE A 49 4.79 -15.68 3.15
N ARG A 50 4.54 -15.33 4.41
CA ARG A 50 4.24 -16.28 5.48
C ARG A 50 3.03 -15.81 6.27
N TRP A 51 2.05 -16.68 6.36
CA TRP A 51 0.80 -16.38 7.05
C TRP A 51 0.93 -16.77 8.52
N LEU A 52 1.12 -15.78 9.39
CA LEU A 52 1.21 -15.99 10.82
C LEU A 52 -0.15 -16.50 11.33
N THR A 53 -0.29 -17.78 11.62
CA THR A 53 -1.57 -18.41 11.99
C THR A 53 -1.41 -19.77 12.66
N ALA A 54 -2.41 -20.18 13.42
CA ALA A 54 -2.53 -21.53 13.97
C ALA A 54 -3.30 -22.49 13.04
N VAL A 55 -3.83 -21.97 11.92
CA VAL A 55 -4.54 -22.76 10.92
C VAL A 55 -3.55 -23.59 10.12
N ASP A 56 -3.88 -24.86 9.89
CA ASP A 56 -3.11 -25.73 9.00
C ASP A 56 -3.27 -25.28 7.54
N HIS A 57 -2.19 -24.77 6.95
CA HIS A 57 -2.13 -24.24 5.59
C HIS A 57 -0.67 -24.28 5.09
N PRO A 58 -0.39 -24.48 3.79
CA PRO A 58 0.97 -24.54 3.26
C PRO A 58 1.85 -23.33 3.63
N ASP A 59 1.30 -22.12 3.56
CA ASP A 59 2.02 -20.89 3.91
C ASP A 59 1.98 -20.53 5.39
N ALA A 60 1.39 -21.39 6.24
CA ALA A 60 1.23 -21.10 7.66
C ALA A 60 2.60 -20.94 8.33
N LEU A 61 2.66 -19.98 9.24
CA LEU A 61 3.74 -19.79 10.18
C LEU A 61 3.11 -19.82 11.57
N PRO A 62 3.41 -20.85 12.39
CA PRO A 62 2.95 -20.92 13.76
C PRO A 62 3.26 -19.65 14.56
N ILE A 63 2.37 -19.29 15.48
CA ILE A 63 2.48 -18.07 16.31
C ILE A 63 3.41 -18.34 17.50
N ASP A 64 4.66 -18.70 17.19
CA ASP A 64 5.68 -18.91 18.18
C ASP A 64 7.04 -18.38 17.80
N ILE A 65 7.83 -18.09 18.84
CA ILE A 65 9.13 -17.46 18.68
C ILE A 65 10.08 -18.33 17.86
N ASP A 66 10.09 -19.64 18.10
CA ASP A 66 11.02 -20.57 17.47
C ASP A 66 10.73 -20.64 15.95
N SER A 67 9.47 -20.79 15.57
CA SER A 67 9.02 -20.81 14.17
C SER A 67 9.31 -19.48 13.46
N ILE A 68 9.01 -18.34 14.10
CA ILE A 68 9.26 -17.02 13.51
C ILE A 68 10.78 -16.79 13.35
N ALA A 69 11.58 -17.09 14.38
CA ALA A 69 13.02 -16.90 14.36
C ALA A 69 13.70 -17.83 13.35
N GLU A 70 13.28 -19.09 13.25
CA GLU A 70 13.75 -20.03 12.25
C GLU A 70 13.43 -19.54 10.83
N CYS A 71 12.17 -19.14 10.58
CA CYS A 71 11.75 -18.60 9.29
C CYS A 71 12.61 -17.40 8.87
N VAL A 72 12.82 -16.45 9.79
CA VAL A 72 13.65 -15.27 9.52
C VAL A 72 15.09 -15.69 9.24
N THR A 73 15.67 -16.54 10.09
CA THR A 73 17.06 -17.00 9.95
C THR A 73 17.29 -17.70 8.62
N GLN A 74 16.42 -18.67 8.26
CA GLN A 74 16.49 -19.39 6.99
C GLN A 74 16.38 -18.46 5.79
N TRP A 75 15.46 -17.49 5.83
CA TRP A 75 15.31 -16.53 4.75
C TRP A 75 16.54 -15.63 4.61
N THR A 76 17.08 -15.12 5.72
CA THR A 76 18.26 -14.23 5.70
C THR A 76 19.58 -14.94 5.39
N ALA A 77 19.61 -16.27 5.38
CA ALA A 77 20.81 -17.02 5.01
C ALA A 77 21.17 -16.86 3.53
N ASN A 78 20.18 -16.60 2.67
CA ASN A 78 20.36 -16.55 1.21
C ASN A 78 19.93 -15.21 0.60
N ASN A 79 19.32 -14.33 1.40
CA ASN A 79 18.65 -13.15 0.89
C ASN A 79 19.07 -11.93 1.69
N ASP A 80 19.27 -10.82 0.97
CA ASP A 80 19.33 -9.47 1.49
C ASP A 80 18.02 -8.74 1.17
N GLY A 81 17.69 -7.69 1.94
CA GLY A 81 16.55 -6.83 1.67
C GLY A 81 15.69 -6.53 2.90
N VAL A 82 14.37 -6.67 2.77
CA VAL A 82 13.43 -6.09 3.74
C VAL A 82 12.49 -7.13 4.34
N ILE A 83 12.37 -7.14 5.66
CA ILE A 83 11.41 -7.96 6.40
C ILE A 83 10.28 -7.07 6.92
N PHE A 84 9.04 -7.42 6.60
CA PHE A 84 7.84 -6.86 7.18
C PHE A 84 7.19 -7.87 8.12
N LEU A 85 6.98 -7.47 9.37
CA LEU A 85 6.40 -8.32 10.40
C LEU A 85 5.17 -7.64 11.01
N GLU A 86 4.02 -8.28 10.85
CA GLU A 86 2.73 -7.90 11.44
C GLU A 86 2.21 -9.01 12.35
N GLY A 87 1.53 -8.63 13.43
CA GLY A 87 0.85 -9.58 14.33
C GLY A 87 1.68 -10.05 15.53
N VAL A 88 2.73 -9.30 15.89
CA VAL A 88 3.54 -9.59 17.09
C VAL A 88 2.75 -9.48 18.39
N ASN A 89 1.61 -8.80 18.39
CA ASN A 89 0.67 -8.84 19.50
C ASN A 89 0.11 -10.25 19.74
N ALA A 90 -0.15 -11.03 18.68
CA ALA A 90 -0.61 -12.40 18.84
C ALA A 90 0.47 -13.30 19.48
N LEU A 91 1.76 -13.03 19.20
CA LEU A 91 2.87 -13.71 19.89
C LEU A 91 2.92 -13.33 21.38
N PHE A 92 2.72 -12.05 21.69
CA PHE A 92 2.63 -11.58 23.06
C PHE A 92 1.45 -12.22 23.81
N ASP A 93 0.28 -12.33 23.18
CA ASP A 93 -0.89 -12.98 23.76
C ASP A 93 -0.66 -14.49 23.98
N ALA A 94 0.04 -15.14 23.07
CA ALA A 94 0.29 -16.59 23.11
C ALA A 94 1.39 -17.00 24.10
N GLN A 95 2.49 -16.26 24.19
CA GLN A 95 3.70 -16.66 24.93
C GLN A 95 4.24 -15.60 25.88
N GLY A 96 3.55 -14.47 26.00
CA GLY A 96 3.88 -13.41 26.93
C GLY A 96 5.06 -12.54 26.51
N PRO A 97 5.48 -11.62 27.40
CA PRO A 97 6.47 -10.60 27.09
C PRO A 97 7.88 -11.14 26.84
N VAL A 98 8.26 -12.26 27.46
CA VAL A 98 9.61 -12.83 27.32
C VAL A 98 9.86 -13.26 25.87
N ALA A 99 8.89 -13.94 25.25
CA ALA A 99 8.98 -14.34 23.84
C ALA A 99 9.08 -13.11 22.91
N LEU A 100 8.26 -12.08 23.16
CA LEU A 100 8.33 -10.84 22.40
C LEU A 100 9.70 -10.17 22.52
N PHE A 101 10.26 -10.05 23.73
CA PHE A 101 11.58 -9.43 23.94
C PHE A 101 12.69 -10.21 23.23
N SER A 102 12.66 -11.54 23.30
CA SER A 102 13.62 -12.40 22.62
C SER A 102 13.54 -12.26 21.09
N LEU A 103 12.33 -12.18 20.54
CA LEU A 103 12.13 -11.92 19.10
C LEU A 103 12.66 -10.53 18.71
N MET A 104 12.30 -9.48 19.45
CA MET A 104 12.76 -8.11 19.18
C MET A 104 14.29 -8.01 19.25
N ALA A 105 14.92 -8.65 20.23
CA ALA A 105 16.39 -8.69 20.35
C ALA A 105 17.04 -9.46 19.19
N HIS A 106 16.46 -10.59 18.78
CA HIS A 106 16.93 -11.35 17.62
C HIS A 106 16.88 -10.51 16.34
N LEU A 107 15.74 -9.87 16.05
CA LEU A 107 15.55 -9.03 14.87
C LEU A 107 16.44 -7.78 14.88
N SER A 108 16.63 -7.16 16.05
CA SER A 108 17.52 -6.01 16.23
C SER A 108 18.95 -6.38 15.85
N ARG A 109 19.49 -7.45 16.45
CA ARG A 109 20.84 -7.96 16.17
C ARG A 109 21.03 -8.32 14.70
N LEU A 110 20.01 -8.95 14.11
CA LEU A 110 20.01 -9.29 12.69
C LEU A 110 20.13 -8.04 11.81
N SER A 111 19.33 -7.01 12.09
CA SER A 111 19.35 -5.76 11.32
C SER A 111 20.62 -4.92 11.51
N SER A 112 21.34 -5.08 12.62
CA SER A 112 22.58 -4.34 12.89
C SER A 112 23.83 -4.99 12.27
N GLY A 113 23.75 -6.25 11.85
CA GLY A 113 24.90 -7.02 11.36
C GLY A 113 24.82 -7.46 9.90
N THR A 114 23.76 -7.05 9.17
CA THR A 114 23.47 -7.52 7.81
C THR A 114 22.86 -6.39 6.97
N ASN A 115 22.67 -6.62 5.68
CA ASN A 115 21.92 -5.71 4.79
C ASN A 115 20.39 -5.83 4.96
N ILE A 116 19.92 -6.39 6.08
CA ILE A 116 18.51 -6.60 6.33
C ILE A 116 17.89 -5.41 7.06
N SER A 117 16.88 -4.83 6.44
CA SER A 117 15.99 -3.86 7.08
C SER A 117 14.75 -4.56 7.62
N VAL A 118 14.45 -4.37 8.91
CA VAL A 118 13.27 -4.96 9.55
C VAL A 118 12.27 -3.87 9.92
N PHE A 119 11.02 -4.03 9.49
CA PHE A 119 9.88 -3.18 9.82
C PHE A 119 8.81 -3.98 10.54
N ILE A 120 8.47 -3.57 11.76
CA ILE A 120 7.51 -4.28 12.62
C ILE A 120 6.29 -3.40 12.85
N VAL A 121 5.09 -3.93 12.61
CA VAL A 121 3.85 -3.24 12.94
C VAL A 121 3.63 -3.32 14.45
N LEU A 122 3.62 -2.16 15.09
CA LEU A 122 3.40 -2.03 16.52
C LEU A 122 2.32 -1.00 16.81
N ASP A 123 1.40 -1.34 17.70
CA ASP A 123 0.42 -0.42 18.25
C ASP A 123 0.70 -0.22 19.76
N PRO A 124 1.04 1.00 20.21
CA PRO A 124 1.27 1.29 21.62
C PRO A 124 0.11 0.91 22.54
N LEU A 125 -1.13 0.90 22.01
CA LEU A 125 -2.34 0.58 22.78
C LEU A 125 -2.53 -0.93 22.97
N THR A 126 -1.82 -1.75 22.21
CA THR A 126 -1.94 -3.22 22.30
C THR A 126 -1.05 -3.81 23.40
N PHE A 127 -0.07 -3.06 23.92
CA PHE A 127 0.88 -3.56 24.90
C PHE A 127 0.80 -2.83 26.25
N PRO A 128 0.99 -3.51 27.38
CA PRO A 128 1.15 -2.86 28.68
C PRO A 128 2.32 -1.84 28.67
N PRO A 129 2.24 -0.70 29.39
CA PRO A 129 3.28 0.33 29.37
C PRO A 129 4.69 -0.17 29.73
N ASN A 130 4.81 -1.11 30.66
CA ASN A 130 6.07 -1.75 31.06
C ASN A 130 6.70 -2.63 29.96
N VAL A 131 5.87 -3.15 29.05
CA VAL A 131 6.33 -3.89 27.86
C VAL A 131 6.68 -2.91 26.76
N TRP A 132 5.81 -1.92 26.51
CA TRP A 132 6.01 -0.88 25.50
C TRP A 132 7.32 -0.12 25.67
N THR A 133 7.62 0.32 26.89
CA THR A 133 8.87 1.02 27.25
C THR A 133 10.14 0.21 26.98
N ARG A 134 10.04 -1.14 26.91
CA ARG A 134 11.17 -2.02 26.60
C ARG A 134 11.31 -2.31 25.10
N ILE A 135 10.20 -2.43 24.36
CA ILE A 135 10.24 -2.75 22.93
C ILE A 135 10.38 -1.51 22.03
N SER A 136 9.83 -0.37 22.43
CA SER A 136 9.85 0.85 21.61
C SER A 136 11.25 1.40 21.32
N PRO A 137 12.26 1.28 22.21
CA PRO A 137 13.64 1.67 21.86
C PRO A 137 14.33 0.69 20.92
N LEU A 138 13.95 -0.60 20.94
CA LEU A 138 14.51 -1.62 20.05
C LEU A 138 14.08 -1.41 18.60
N ALA A 139 12.83 -0.96 18.40
CA ALA A 139 12.30 -0.57 17.10
C ALA A 139 11.80 0.89 17.14
N PRO A 140 12.69 1.87 16.93
CA PRO A 140 12.31 3.27 16.79
C PRO A 140 11.24 3.45 15.72
N GLU A 141 10.34 4.41 15.92
CA GLU A 141 9.28 4.69 14.95
C GLU A 141 9.88 5.11 13.61
N TRP A 142 9.36 4.53 12.53
CA TRP A 142 9.74 4.94 11.19
C TRP A 142 9.01 6.23 10.85
N VAL A 143 9.77 7.31 10.70
CA VAL A 143 9.27 8.61 10.26
C VAL A 143 9.72 8.81 8.82
N LYS A 144 8.80 9.19 7.93
CA LYS A 144 9.18 9.67 6.60
C LYS A 144 10.05 10.91 6.80
N SER A 145 11.34 10.82 6.47
CA SER A 145 12.13 12.02 6.23
C SER A 145 11.47 12.80 5.09
N GLN A 146 10.87 13.94 5.41
CA GLN A 146 10.50 14.91 4.39
C GLN A 146 11.81 15.50 3.84
N GLY A 147 12.10 15.23 2.56
CA GLY A 147 13.14 15.90 1.78
C GLY A 147 14.57 15.43 1.99
N GLU A 148 15.02 14.46 1.21
CA GLU A 148 16.43 14.34 0.83
C GLU A 148 16.60 15.01 -0.55
N HIS A 149 16.74 16.33 -0.54
CA HIS A 149 17.54 17.02 -1.55
C HIS A 149 18.93 17.26 -0.96
N GLU A 150 19.91 17.23 -1.85
CA GLU A 150 21.34 17.05 -1.62
C GLU A 150 22.01 18.03 -0.63
N GLN A 151 23.01 17.48 0.07
CA GLN A 151 24.13 18.10 0.77
C GLN A 151 24.42 19.60 0.53
N SER A 152 24.45 20.41 1.60
CA SER A 152 25.64 21.19 2.02
C SER A 152 25.42 22.06 3.28
N LEU A 153 26.23 21.77 4.31
CA LEU A 153 27.00 22.65 5.20
C LEU A 153 26.52 24.08 5.59
N VAL A 154 26.38 24.24 6.92
CA VAL A 154 26.78 25.38 7.79
C VAL A 154 25.87 26.64 7.88
N GLY A 155 25.19 26.76 9.03
CA GLY A 155 25.34 27.90 9.96
C GLY A 155 24.39 29.11 9.89
N GLY A 156 23.55 29.27 10.93
CA GLY A 156 23.24 30.59 11.52
C GLY A 156 21.84 31.20 11.27
N GLN A 157 20.99 31.13 12.31
CA GLN A 157 19.99 32.10 12.85
C GLN A 157 19.74 33.41 12.02
N THR A 158 18.55 33.99 11.83
CA THR A 158 17.31 34.18 12.63
C THR A 158 16.15 34.63 11.70
N ASN A 159 14.90 34.27 12.05
CA ASN A 159 13.61 34.81 11.53
C ASN A 159 13.39 36.30 11.96
N PRO A 160 12.37 37.09 11.51
CA PRO A 160 10.94 36.70 11.44
C PRO A 160 10.01 37.31 10.34
N GLU A 161 8.87 36.59 10.12
CA GLU A 161 7.47 37.00 9.78
C GLU A 161 7.20 37.84 8.50
N GLU A 162 6.19 37.65 7.65
CA GLU A 162 4.96 36.82 7.47
C GLU A 162 4.39 37.18 6.04
N PRO A 163 3.25 36.66 5.48
CA PRO A 163 2.19 35.85 6.08
C PRO A 163 1.73 34.58 5.30
N ASN A 164 1.38 33.56 6.08
CA ASN A 164 0.14 32.78 6.09
C ASN A 164 -0.56 32.37 4.75
N GLU A 165 -0.40 31.09 4.37
CA GLU A 165 -1.42 30.28 3.68
C GLU A 165 -1.55 28.90 4.36
N GLU A 166 -1.87 28.89 5.66
CA GLU A 166 -2.39 27.69 6.32
C GLU A 166 -3.91 27.83 6.48
N SER A 167 -4.66 27.14 5.63
CA SER A 167 -5.92 26.48 6.00
C SER A 167 -6.61 25.98 4.75
N MET A 168 -6.37 24.73 4.35
CA MET A 168 -7.43 23.79 3.99
C MET A 168 -6.88 22.37 4.15
N LEU A 169 -7.74 21.44 4.56
CA LEU A 169 -7.49 19.99 4.75
C LEU A 169 -7.10 19.56 6.17
N SER A 170 -7.88 20.04 7.16
CA SER A 170 -8.24 19.20 8.30
C SER A 170 -9.69 18.76 8.15
N HIS A 171 -9.99 17.54 8.60
CA HIS A 171 -11.28 16.84 8.60
C HIS A 171 -11.61 16.02 7.36
N ILE A 172 -11.09 14.80 7.30
CA ILE A 172 -11.85 13.70 6.70
C ILE A 172 -12.43 12.90 7.87
N GLN A 173 -13.67 13.25 8.21
CA GLN A 173 -14.51 12.42 9.07
C GLN A 173 -14.81 11.14 8.32
N THR A 174 -14.48 10.02 8.94
CA THR A 174 -14.88 8.68 8.53
C THR A 174 -16.41 8.57 8.48
N SER A 175 -16.96 8.43 7.27
CA SER A 175 -18.21 7.69 7.03
C SER A 175 -18.34 7.21 5.58
N VAL A 176 -18.37 5.88 5.43
CA VAL A 176 -19.06 5.07 4.40
C VAL A 176 -18.68 5.29 2.91
N ASN A 177 -17.91 4.31 2.37
CA ASN A 177 -17.83 3.93 0.95
C ASN A 177 -17.40 4.98 -0.09
N GLU A 178 -16.34 5.76 0.15
CA GLU A 178 -15.72 6.55 -0.93
C GLU A 178 -14.57 5.79 -1.60
N VAL A 179 -14.79 5.42 -2.86
CA VAL A 179 -13.72 5.03 -3.79
C VAL A 179 -12.79 6.24 -3.93
N VAL A 180 -11.59 6.16 -3.35
CA VAL A 180 -10.59 7.21 -3.45
C VAL A 180 -10.09 7.29 -4.89
N LEU A 181 -10.68 8.20 -5.68
CA LEU A 181 -10.28 8.50 -7.05
C LEU A 181 -8.98 9.32 -7.03
N ALA A 182 -7.84 8.64 -7.11
CA ALA A 182 -6.53 9.30 -7.23
C ALA A 182 -6.37 9.92 -8.64
N GLN A 183 -5.84 11.15 -8.71
CA GLN A 183 -5.55 11.84 -9.96
C GLN A 183 -4.57 11.01 -10.83
N LEU A 184 -4.97 10.69 -12.06
CA LEU A 184 -4.26 9.73 -12.92
C LEU A 184 -3.14 10.40 -13.72
N VAL A 185 -1.89 10.28 -13.24
CA VAL A 185 -0.68 10.70 -13.99
C VAL A 185 -0.31 9.66 -15.04
N SER A 186 -0.17 10.04 -16.31
CA SER A 186 0.16 9.13 -17.41
C SER A 186 1.50 8.43 -17.26
N LEU A 187 1.59 7.17 -17.66
CA LEU A 187 2.89 6.50 -17.81
C LEU A 187 3.58 7.00 -19.11
N PRO A 188 4.85 7.43 -19.04
CA PRO A 188 5.60 7.79 -20.24
C PRO A 188 5.89 6.54 -21.09
N GLU A 189 5.92 6.70 -22.41
CA GLU A 189 6.32 5.63 -23.35
C GLU A 189 7.78 5.21 -23.10
N ASN A 190 8.64 6.19 -22.80
CA ASN A 190 10.03 5.95 -22.43
C ASN A 190 10.11 5.24 -21.07
N GLY A 191 10.67 4.02 -21.07
CA GLY A 191 10.76 3.19 -19.86
C GLY A 191 9.50 2.40 -19.54
N PHE A 192 8.48 2.43 -20.41
CA PHE A 192 7.31 1.57 -20.28
C PHE A 192 7.73 0.10 -20.34
N ASN A 193 7.23 -0.68 -19.38
CA ASN A 193 7.51 -2.11 -19.27
C ASN A 193 6.36 -2.82 -18.54
N SER A 194 6.31 -4.15 -18.64
CA SER A 194 5.25 -4.98 -18.07
C SER A 194 5.11 -4.83 -16.55
N ASN A 195 6.20 -4.53 -15.84
CA ASN A 195 6.18 -4.28 -14.39
C ASN A 195 5.46 -2.96 -14.06
N LEU A 196 5.75 -1.89 -14.82
CA LEU A 196 5.09 -0.59 -14.70
C LEU A 196 3.60 -0.68 -15.05
N LEU A 197 3.27 -1.42 -16.11
CA LEU A 197 1.88 -1.70 -16.50
C LEU A 197 1.14 -2.50 -15.42
N SER A 198 1.75 -3.54 -14.86
CA SER A 198 1.16 -4.36 -13.78
C SER A 198 0.82 -3.51 -12.55
N LYS A 199 1.73 -2.59 -12.16
CA LYS A 199 1.52 -1.65 -11.04
C LYS A 199 0.34 -0.72 -11.30
N ARG A 200 0.23 -0.21 -12.52
CA ARG A 200 -0.84 0.70 -12.94
C ARG A 200 -2.20 0.00 -13.02
N MET A 201 -2.23 -1.21 -13.56
CA MET A 201 -3.43 -2.06 -13.53
C MET A 201 -3.89 -2.36 -12.10
N LEU A 202 -2.96 -2.62 -11.17
CA LEU A 202 -3.32 -2.84 -9.77
C LEU A 202 -3.99 -1.61 -9.15
N GLN A 203 -3.51 -0.40 -9.46
CA GLN A 203 -4.13 0.85 -9.01
C GLN A 203 -5.59 0.97 -9.47
N TRP A 204 -5.85 0.76 -10.77
CA TRP A 204 -7.20 0.86 -11.32
C TRP A 204 -8.14 -0.24 -10.83
N ARG A 205 -7.63 -1.47 -10.63
CA ARG A 205 -8.40 -2.55 -10.01
C ARG A 205 -8.80 -2.23 -8.58
N ARG A 206 -8.00 -1.45 -7.83
CA ARG A 206 -8.36 -0.94 -6.49
C ARG A 206 -9.43 0.15 -6.53
N MET A 207 -9.54 0.88 -7.63
CA MET A 207 -10.64 1.82 -7.87
C MET A 207 -11.95 1.10 -8.26
N GLY A 208 -11.91 -0.22 -8.42
CA GLY A 208 -13.05 -1.05 -8.79
C GLY A 208 -13.22 -1.27 -10.29
N PHE A 209 -12.27 -0.81 -11.13
CA PHE A 209 -12.37 -1.00 -12.57
C PHE A 209 -12.13 -2.46 -12.97
N ASP A 210 -12.95 -2.95 -13.90
CA ASP A 210 -12.66 -4.16 -14.67
C ASP A 210 -11.63 -3.83 -15.75
N LEU A 211 -10.57 -4.63 -15.81
CA LEU A 211 -9.41 -4.40 -16.68
C LEU A 211 -9.19 -5.55 -17.66
N ALA A 212 -10.21 -6.36 -17.92
CA ALA A 212 -10.14 -7.49 -18.84
C ALA A 212 -9.49 -7.12 -20.20
N ASP A 213 -9.84 -5.95 -20.74
CA ASP A 213 -9.31 -5.46 -22.03
C ASP A 213 -7.81 -5.09 -22.00
N LEU A 214 -7.22 -4.95 -20.81
CA LEU A 214 -5.82 -4.59 -20.62
C LEU A 214 -4.94 -5.80 -20.24
N GLU A 215 -5.54 -6.93 -19.83
CA GLU A 215 -4.80 -8.14 -19.46
C GLU A 215 -3.89 -8.70 -20.58
N PRO A 216 -4.27 -8.67 -21.89
CA PRO A 216 -3.40 -9.16 -22.95
C PRO A 216 -2.07 -8.41 -23.04
N ALA A 217 -2.05 -7.11 -22.70
CA ALA A 217 -0.87 -6.26 -22.79
C ALA A 217 0.24 -6.65 -21.80
N LEU A 218 -0.08 -7.41 -20.74
CA LEU A 218 0.91 -7.93 -19.79
C LEU A 218 1.78 -9.06 -20.36
N THR A 219 1.24 -9.78 -21.34
CA THR A 219 1.86 -10.98 -21.93
C THR A 219 2.47 -10.74 -23.31
N MET A 220 2.38 -9.51 -23.81
CA MET A 220 2.92 -9.13 -25.12
C MET A 220 4.43 -8.96 -25.08
N ASP A 221 5.13 -9.55 -26.06
CA ASP A 221 6.57 -9.37 -26.24
C ASP A 221 6.92 -7.99 -26.82
N ASN A 222 6.02 -7.43 -27.66
CA ASN A 222 6.19 -6.09 -28.22
C ASN A 222 5.64 -5.02 -27.26
N MET A 223 6.56 -4.34 -26.58
CA MET A 223 6.23 -3.34 -25.58
C MET A 223 5.55 -2.08 -26.16
N ARG A 224 5.74 -1.80 -27.46
CA ARG A 224 5.06 -0.71 -28.16
C ARG A 224 3.56 -0.99 -28.33
N ASP A 225 3.23 -2.21 -28.76
CA ASP A 225 1.83 -2.64 -28.94
C ASP A 225 1.12 -2.71 -27.58
N ALA A 226 1.84 -3.16 -26.54
CA ALA A 226 1.35 -3.12 -25.16
C ALA A 226 1.08 -1.68 -24.68
N TYR A 227 1.94 -0.72 -25.03
CA TYR A 227 1.75 0.69 -24.71
C TYR A 227 0.51 1.27 -25.41
N GLU A 228 0.26 0.94 -26.67
CA GLU A 228 -0.94 1.39 -27.40
C GLU A 228 -2.24 0.91 -26.75
N ILE A 229 -2.31 -0.36 -26.32
CA ILE A 229 -3.45 -0.89 -25.57
C ILE A 229 -3.60 -0.14 -24.24
N TYR A 230 -2.50 0.06 -23.53
CA TYR A 230 -2.46 0.82 -22.28
C TYR A 230 -3.02 2.24 -22.45
N THR A 231 -2.54 3.02 -23.41
CA THR A 231 -2.96 4.41 -23.59
C THR A 231 -4.45 4.51 -23.92
N ARG A 232 -4.97 3.56 -24.70
CA ARG A 232 -6.40 3.47 -25.01
C ARG A 232 -7.23 3.23 -23.75
N VAL A 233 -6.89 2.21 -22.97
CA VAL A 233 -7.61 1.86 -21.73
C VAL A 233 -7.47 2.98 -20.69
N GLU A 234 -6.31 3.63 -20.61
CA GLU A 234 -6.08 4.78 -19.75
C GLU A 234 -7.03 5.94 -20.08
N GLY A 235 -7.22 6.24 -21.37
CA GLY A 235 -8.17 7.28 -21.81
C GLY A 235 -9.58 6.99 -21.31
N THR A 236 -10.04 5.75 -21.47
CA THR A 236 -11.35 5.29 -20.98
C THR A 236 -11.47 5.39 -19.46
N ILE A 237 -10.42 5.02 -18.72
CA ILE A 237 -10.42 5.07 -17.25
C ILE A 237 -10.44 6.52 -16.74
N ARG A 238 -9.74 7.45 -17.40
CA ARG A 238 -9.83 8.89 -17.04
C ARG A 238 -11.25 9.40 -17.23
N GLU A 239 -11.85 9.13 -18.39
CA GLU A 239 -13.23 9.56 -18.68
C GLU A 239 -14.25 8.93 -17.70
N ALA A 240 -14.04 7.67 -17.31
CA ALA A 240 -14.87 7.02 -16.31
C ALA A 240 -14.68 7.61 -14.92
N THR A 241 -13.43 7.93 -14.55
CA THR A 241 -13.08 8.57 -13.28
C THR A 241 -13.74 9.94 -13.13
N ASP A 242 -13.69 10.76 -14.19
CA ASP A 242 -14.30 12.09 -14.20
C ASP A 242 -15.82 12.00 -14.03
N ALA A 243 -16.48 11.08 -14.73
CA ALA A 243 -17.91 10.85 -14.57
C ALA A 243 -18.28 10.29 -13.19
N MET A 244 -17.48 9.37 -12.62
CA MET A 244 -17.72 8.86 -11.27
C MET A 244 -17.55 9.96 -10.21
N LEU A 245 -16.59 10.85 -10.38
CA LEU A 245 -16.43 12.00 -9.47
C LEU A 245 -17.66 12.89 -9.48
N GLU A 246 -18.28 13.08 -10.65
CA GLU A 246 -19.51 13.85 -10.81
C GLU A 246 -20.71 13.19 -10.12
N LEU A 247 -20.85 11.86 -10.24
CA LEU A 247 -21.87 11.09 -9.52
C LEU A 247 -21.73 11.22 -7.99
N THR A 248 -20.49 11.21 -7.49
CA THR A 248 -20.21 11.33 -6.05
C THR A 248 -20.38 12.76 -5.55
N ARG A 249 -20.11 13.78 -6.39
CA ARG A 249 -20.24 15.19 -6.03
C ARG A 249 -21.70 15.64 -5.90
N HIS A 250 -22.57 15.11 -6.76
CA HIS A 250 -23.98 15.51 -6.85
C HIS A 250 -24.94 14.31 -6.84
N PRO A 251 -24.90 13.43 -5.81
CA PRO A 251 -25.72 12.22 -5.78
C PRO A 251 -27.23 12.52 -5.79
N GLU A 252 -27.65 13.69 -5.29
CA GLU A 252 -29.03 14.17 -5.26
C GLU A 252 -29.65 14.39 -6.65
N ARG A 253 -28.82 14.58 -7.68
CA ARG A 253 -29.28 14.80 -9.07
C ARG A 253 -29.65 13.49 -9.78
N PHE A 254 -29.38 12.34 -9.15
CA PHE A 254 -29.57 11.03 -9.74
C PHE A 254 -30.53 10.20 -8.90
N THR A 255 -31.40 9.44 -9.57
CA THR A 255 -32.16 8.39 -8.89
C THR A 255 -31.23 7.25 -8.49
N VAL A 256 -31.61 6.47 -7.46
CA VAL A 256 -30.86 5.27 -7.02
C VAL A 256 -30.60 4.32 -8.20
N THR A 257 -31.60 4.09 -9.05
CA THR A 257 -31.45 3.26 -10.25
C THR A 257 -30.44 3.84 -11.26
N GLN A 258 -30.39 5.16 -11.44
CA GLN A 258 -29.41 5.79 -12.32
C GLN A 258 -27.99 5.69 -11.75
N LEU A 259 -27.81 5.93 -10.45
CA LEU A 259 -26.53 5.78 -9.76
C LEU A 259 -25.99 4.36 -9.95
N GLU A 260 -26.78 3.34 -9.58
CA GLU A 260 -26.37 1.93 -9.72
C GLU A 260 -26.00 1.57 -11.16
N ARG A 261 -26.84 1.99 -12.14
CA ARG A 261 -26.60 1.73 -13.55
C ARG A 261 -25.33 2.41 -14.06
N PHE A 262 -25.12 3.68 -13.72
CA PHE A 262 -23.97 4.44 -14.18
C PHE A 262 -22.69 3.93 -13.51
N THR A 263 -22.68 3.74 -12.20
CA THR A 263 -21.55 3.14 -11.48
C THR A 263 -21.18 1.78 -12.07
N TYR A 264 -22.15 0.91 -12.34
CA TYR A 264 -21.87 -0.38 -12.97
C TYR A 264 -21.22 -0.23 -14.35
N ARG A 265 -21.75 0.63 -15.23
CA ARG A 265 -21.18 0.83 -16.57
C ARG A 265 -19.77 1.41 -16.51
N LEU A 266 -19.54 2.41 -15.64
CA LEU A 266 -18.25 3.07 -15.48
C LEU A 266 -17.19 2.13 -14.89
N LEU A 267 -17.52 1.34 -13.87
CA LEU A 267 -16.58 0.38 -13.29
C LEU A 267 -16.24 -0.77 -14.26
N ASN A 268 -17.20 -1.25 -15.05
CA ASN A 268 -16.92 -2.30 -16.05
C ASN A 268 -16.40 -1.75 -17.39
N LEU A 269 -16.13 -0.45 -17.48
CA LEU A 269 -15.68 0.24 -18.70
C LEU A 269 -16.62 0.04 -19.93
N ILE A 270 -17.92 -0.14 -19.69
CA ILE A 270 -18.94 -0.37 -20.72
C ILE A 270 -19.50 0.96 -21.22
N ASP A 271 -19.34 1.24 -22.52
CA ASP A 271 -19.86 2.46 -23.17
C ASP A 271 -19.55 3.75 -22.39
N VAL A 272 -18.34 3.87 -21.84
CA VAL A 272 -17.95 4.95 -20.92
C VAL A 272 -18.30 6.32 -21.50
N LYS A 273 -17.95 6.58 -22.76
CA LYS A 273 -18.23 7.88 -23.42
C LYS A 273 -19.72 8.23 -23.48
N SER A 274 -20.58 7.27 -23.79
CA SER A 274 -22.03 7.49 -23.76
C SER A 274 -22.51 7.75 -22.34
N THR A 275 -22.02 6.96 -21.39
CA THR A 275 -22.38 7.05 -19.97
C THR A 275 -21.95 8.39 -19.39
N SER A 276 -20.72 8.84 -19.64
CA SER A 276 -20.20 10.13 -19.20
C SER A 276 -21.02 11.28 -19.76
N ASN A 277 -21.39 11.25 -21.05
CA ASN A 277 -22.29 12.26 -21.62
C ASN A 277 -23.67 12.28 -20.93
N GLU A 278 -24.25 11.12 -20.63
CA GLU A 278 -25.51 11.04 -19.88
C GLU A 278 -25.35 11.64 -18.46
N VAL A 279 -24.25 11.34 -17.77
CA VAL A 279 -23.96 11.85 -16.41
C VAL A 279 -23.81 13.37 -16.43
N PHE A 280 -23.00 13.92 -17.33
CA PHE A 280 -22.78 15.36 -17.42
C PHE A 280 -24.00 16.12 -17.95
N ALA A 281 -24.80 15.53 -18.85
CA ALA A 281 -26.05 16.15 -19.32
C ALA A 281 -27.09 16.29 -18.19
N VAL A 282 -27.18 15.32 -17.29
CA VAL A 282 -28.04 15.41 -16.10
C VAL A 282 -27.51 16.48 -15.13
N SER A 283 -26.19 16.66 -15.04
CA SER A 283 -25.58 17.70 -14.20
C SER A 283 -25.76 19.13 -14.74
N LEU A 284 -25.95 19.29 -16.05
CA LEU A 284 -26.14 20.58 -16.73
C LEU A 284 -27.62 21.01 -16.87
N ALA A 285 -28.57 20.20 -16.40
CA ALA A 285 -30.01 20.44 -16.58
C ALA A 285 -30.63 21.42 -15.55
N ASP A 286 -29.81 22.19 -14.83
CA ASP A 286 -30.22 23.31 -13.95
C ASP A 286 -29.92 24.68 -14.59
#